data_AF-A0A1A2PBK9-F1
#
_entry.id   AF-A0A1A2PBK9-F1
#
_cell.length_a   1.000
_cell.length_b   1.000
_cell.length_c   1.000
_cell.angle_alpha   90.00
_cell.angle_beta   90.00
_cell.angle_gamma   90.00
#
_symmetry.space_group_name_H-M   'P 1'
#
loop_
_entity.id
_entity.type
_entity.pdbx_description
1 polymer ?
#
loop_
_entity_poly.entity_id
_entity_poly.type
_entity_poly.pdbx_seq_one_letter_code
_entity_poly.pdbx_strand_id
1 'polypeptide(L)' 'MADTFDLDPNTLPPLTKAIRETWRPATAFSAGLDAPPTRETMRAILDAVYVLETRLTAVESGQ' A
#
# COMPACT_ATOMS: atom_id res chain seq x y z
N MET A 1 -5.97 -12.11 4.90
CA MET A 1 -5.55 -10.85 4.26
C MET A 1 -4.07 -10.73 4.49
N ALA A 2 -3.27 -10.52 3.45
CA ALA A 2 -1.82 -10.57 3.57
C ALA A 2 -1.37 -9.27 4.23
N ASP A 3 -0.64 -9.37 5.32
CA ASP A 3 -0.35 -8.19 6.14
C ASP A 3 0.83 -7.37 5.61
N THR A 4 0.70 -6.89 4.37
CA THR A 4 1.77 -6.24 3.58
C THR A 4 2.24 -4.91 4.12
N PHE A 5 1.46 -4.31 5.02
CA PHE A 5 1.84 -3.09 5.72
C PHE A 5 3.01 -3.31 6.68
N ASP A 6 3.16 -4.50 7.27
CA ASP A 6 4.22 -4.80 8.25
C ASP A 6 5.40 -5.58 7.63
N LEU A 7 5.23 -6.15 6.43
CA LEU A 7 6.28 -6.91 5.74
C LEU A 7 7.54 -6.10 5.46
N ASP A 8 8.68 -6.74 5.19
CA ASP A 8 9.87 -6.00 4.77
C ASP A 8 9.63 -5.34 3.40
N PRO A 9 9.88 -4.03 3.23
CA PRO A 9 9.61 -3.33 1.97
C PRO A 9 10.42 -3.86 0.77
N ASN A 10 11.50 -4.61 0.98
CA ASN A 10 12.25 -5.26 -0.11
C ASN A 10 11.63 -6.60 -0.55
N THR A 11 10.67 -7.12 0.21
CA THR A 11 9.90 -8.32 -0.15
C THR A 11 8.60 -7.98 -0.88
N LEU A 12 8.27 -6.69 -0.99
CA LEU A 12 7.05 -6.21 -1.64
C LEU A 12 7.25 -5.98 -3.14
N PRO A 13 6.20 -6.16 -3.95
CA PRO A 13 6.19 -5.77 -5.36
C PRO A 13 6.46 -4.25 -5.51
N PRO A 14 6.96 -3.81 -6.68
CA PRO A 14 7.49 -2.46 -6.86
C PRO A 14 6.47 -1.34 -6.62
N LEU A 15 5.20 -1.49 -7.03
CA LEU A 15 4.19 -0.45 -6.82
C LEU A 15 3.76 -0.40 -5.34
N THR A 16 3.55 -1.56 -4.72
CA THR A 16 3.25 -1.70 -3.30
C THR A 16 4.36 -1.07 -2.45
N LYS A 17 5.62 -1.31 -2.81
CA LYS A 17 6.79 -0.69 -2.17
C LYS A 17 6.77 0.84 -2.32
N ALA A 18 6.58 1.36 -3.54
CA ALA A 18 6.55 2.80 -3.79
C ALA A 18 5.45 3.52 -3.00
N ILE A 19 4.26 2.92 -2.92
CA ILE A 19 3.13 3.46 -2.14
C ILE A 19 3.45 3.47 -0.64
N ARG A 20 4.13 2.44 -0.14
CA ARG A 20 4.55 2.39 1.27
C ARG A 20 5.65 3.41 1.59
N GLU A 21 6.63 3.58 0.71
CA GLU A 21 7.71 4.56 0.91
C GLU A 21 7.22 6.01 0.81
N THR A 22 6.24 6.28 -0.05
CA THR A 22 5.64 7.61 -0.20
C THR A 22 4.66 7.95 0.91
N TRP A 23 4.05 6.94 1.54
CA TRP A 23 3.16 7.18 2.67
C TRP A 23 3.94 7.49 3.94
N ARG A 24 3.91 8.77 4.32
CA ARG A 24 4.32 9.22 5.65
C ARG A 24 3.07 9.51 6.48
N PRO A 25 2.95 8.95 7.70
CA PRO A 25 1.88 9.36 8.61
C PRO A 25 2.03 10.86 8.84
N ALA A 26 0.99 11.61 8.50
CA ALA A 26 1.02 13.06 8.61
C ALA A 26 1.23 13.45 10.09
N THR A 27 2.32 14.15 10.40
CA THR A 27 2.73 14.43 11.78
C THR A 27 2.01 15.61 12.43
N ALA A 28 1.25 16.41 11.68
CA ALA A 28 0.26 17.36 12.19
C ALA A 28 -0.48 17.96 10.98
N PHE A 29 -1.79 17.78 10.87
CA PHE A 29 -2.61 18.61 9.99
C PHE A 29 -3.40 19.60 10.83
N SER A 30 -3.20 20.88 10.55
CA SER A 30 -4.04 21.98 11.01
C SER A 30 -5.46 21.73 10.52
N ALA A 31 -6.41 21.78 11.46
CA ALA A 31 -7.84 21.56 11.25
C ALA A 31 -8.36 22.30 10.01
N GLY A 32 -8.80 21.57 8.99
CA GLY A 32 -9.47 22.16 7.82
C GLY A 32 -9.47 21.35 6.53
N LEU A 33 -8.59 20.36 6.39
CA LEU A 33 -8.60 19.42 5.25
C LEU A 33 -8.98 18.03 5.75
N ASP A 34 -9.66 17.27 4.90
CA ASP A 34 -10.17 15.91 5.15
C ASP A 34 -9.17 15.08 5.94
N ALA A 35 -9.64 14.35 6.95
CA ALA A 35 -8.77 13.65 7.88
C ALA A 35 -7.80 12.74 7.09
N PRO A 36 -6.49 12.74 7.40
CA PRO A 36 -5.55 11.91 6.67
C PRO A 36 -5.98 10.45 6.75
N PRO A 37 -5.78 9.64 5.68
CA PRO A 37 -6.14 8.24 5.68
C PRO A 37 -5.51 7.56 6.89
N THR A 38 -6.34 6.88 7.68
CA THR A 38 -5.87 6.17 8.87
C THR A 38 -4.89 5.07 8.47
N ARG A 39 -4.07 4.62 9.43
CA ARG A 39 -3.17 3.49 9.21
C ARG A 39 -3.91 2.25 8.70
N GLU A 40 -5.14 2.04 9.16
CA GLU A 40 -6.01 0.94 8.72
C GLU A 40 -6.44 1.10 7.25
N THR A 41 -6.84 2.31 6.85
CA THR A 41 -7.15 2.61 5.44
C THR A 41 -5.93 2.38 4.55
N MET A 42 -4.75 2.81 4.99
CA MET A 42 -3.52 2.60 4.23
C MET A 42 -3.15 1.12 4.10
N ARG A 43 -3.36 0.34 5.15
CA ARG A 43 -3.16 -1.12 5.16
C ARG A 43 -4.08 -1.82 4.16
N ALA A 44 -5.34 -1.41 4.09
CA ALA A 44 -6.28 -1.93 3.10
C ALA A 44 -5.89 -1.56 1.65
N ILE A 45 -5.42 -0.34 1.42
CA ILE A 45 -4.94 0.11 0.10
C ILE A 45 -3.72 -0.73 -0.33
N LEU A 46 -2.75 -0.94 0.57
CA LEU A 46 -1.55 -1.72 0.26
C LEU A 46 -1.86 -3.20 -0.02
N ASP A 47 -2.78 -3.82 0.71
CA ASP A 47 -3.23 -5.20 0.43
C ASP A 47 -3.92 -5.27 -0.94
N ALA A 48 -4.80 -4.32 -1.27
CA ALA A 48 -5.47 -4.27 -2.57
C ALA A 48 -4.48 -4.09 -3.74
N VAL A 49 -3.49 -3.21 -3.59
CA VAL A 49 -2.45 -3.00 -4.61
C VAL A 49 -1.58 -4.24 -4.77
N TYR A 50 -1.19 -4.89 -3.67
CA TYR A 50 -0.42 -6.12 -3.71
C TYR A 50 -1.15 -7.24 -4.46
N VAL A 51 -2.44 -7.43 -4.19
CA VAL A 51 -3.27 -8.41 -4.91
C VAL A 51 -3.39 -8.04 -6.39
N LEU A 52 -3.54 -6.76 -6.71
CA LEU A 52 -3.61 -6.28 -8.08
C LEU A 52 -2.31 -6.56 -8.84
N GLU A 53 -1.15 -6.23 -8.25
CA GLU A 53 0.16 -6.51 -8.84
C GLU A 53 0.37 -8.02 -9.04
N THR A 54 0.03 -8.83 -8.04
CA THR A 54 0.14 -10.29 -8.14
C THR A 54 -0.71 -10.85 -9.29
N ARG A 55 -1.94 -10.35 -9.45
CA ARG A 55 -2.83 -10.74 -10.56
C ARG A 55 -2.32 -10.23 -11.90
N LEU A 56 -1.81 -9.01 -11.96
CA LEU A 56 -1.24 -8.44 -13.18
C LEU A 56 -0.06 -9.27 -13.64
N THR A 57 0.86 -9.62 -12.74
CA THR A 57 2.00 -10.51 -13.05
C THR A 57 1.53 -11.87 -13.55
N ALA A 58 0.49 -12.47 -12.95
CA ALA A 58 -0.07 -13.74 -13.42
C ALA A 58 -0.64 -13.64 -14.85
N VAL A 59 -1.38 -12.57 -15.13
CA VAL A 59 -1.94 -12.27 -16.46
C VAL A 59 -0.83 -12.01 -17.48
N GLU A 60 0.18 -11.21 -17.14
CA GLU A 60 1.32 -10.91 -18.00
C GLU A 60 2.18 -12.16 -18.27
N SER A 61 2.23 -13.10 -17.32
CA SER A 61 2.93 -14.37 -17.46
C SER A 61 2.15 -15.40 -18.28
N GLY A 62 0.94 -15.07 -18.77
CA GLY A 62 0.13 -15.94 -19.61
C GLY A 62 -0.45 -17.17 -18.90
N GLN A 63 -0.59 -17.12 -17.57
CA GLN A 63 -1.27 -18.16 -16.77
C GLN A 63 -2.78 -17.96 -16.70
#